data_AF-A0A968MPY2-F1
#
_entry.id   AF-A0A968MPY2-F1
#
_cell.length_a   1.000
_cell.length_b   1.000
_cell.length_c   1.000
_cell.angle_alpha   90.00
_cell.angle_beta   90.00
_cell.angle_gamma   90.00
#
_symmetry.space_group_name_H-M   'P 1'
#
loop_
_entity.id
_entity.type
_entity.pdbx_description
1 polymer ?
#
loop_
_entity_poly.entity_id
_entity_poly.type
_entity_poly.pdbx_seq_one_letter_code
_entity_poly.pdbx_strand_id
1 'polypeptide(L)'
;MKKILLLLAITGFFTVFSACKKQHAYSALIITGQNNHNWQASSKILKQLLDQTKLFSTDIIETPAQGGDMNLFKPDFQKYDVVVMDYTGDSWPENTKAEFLDFVRNGGGVVIYHAADNAFPEWKEYNEMIGLGGWGNRSEKDGPYIYMKNDSLITDTTKGPGGSHGNRHEFVVKIRNAEHPVTKGLPNRWLHAEDELYSELRGPAKNMEILATAFADTAQGGTGRDELVLFTVNYGKGRIFHTTIGHAGNGDKSFPALECLGFITTFQRGTEWAASGVVTQEIPQDFPNAASVVQLEDYLPLTMEQLMVKIENYDIAKSRKFFYDLQNRMRSSDGKPETLLSFEKQIVKSIKKNGVTNDAKKLLIRELSWMGSGYSIPVLKEIVNTVELKDEAQFALARLEPK
;
A
#
# COMPACT_ATOMS: atom_id res chain seq x y z
N MET A 1 -44.74 40.20 -49.31
CA MET A 1 -43.39 40.47 -48.79
C MET A 1 -42.82 39.16 -48.25
N LYS A 2 -41.77 38.64 -48.90
CA LYS A 2 -41.10 37.38 -48.54
C LYS A 2 -40.23 37.60 -47.30
N LYS A 3 -40.34 36.75 -46.27
CA LYS A 3 -39.27 36.55 -45.28
C LYS A 3 -38.90 35.08 -45.29
N ILE A 4 -37.75 34.79 -45.89
CA ILE A 4 -37.08 33.49 -45.86
C ILE A 4 -36.29 33.44 -44.56
N LEU A 5 -36.60 32.50 -43.67
CA LEU A 5 -35.79 32.18 -42.50
C LEU A 5 -34.69 31.21 -42.93
N LEU A 6 -33.43 31.64 -42.82
CA LEU A 6 -32.26 30.80 -43.05
C LEU A 6 -31.87 30.16 -41.70
N LEU A 7 -32.00 28.84 -41.57
CA LEU A 7 -31.52 28.08 -40.41
C LEU A 7 -30.08 27.63 -40.70
N LEU A 8 -29.10 28.21 -40.00
CA LEU A 8 -27.69 27.79 -40.04
C LEU A 8 -27.49 26.67 -39.02
N ALA A 9 -27.36 25.43 -39.49
CA ALA A 9 -26.92 24.30 -38.69
C ALA A 9 -25.39 24.32 -38.59
N ILE A 10 -24.86 24.71 -37.42
CA ILE A 10 -23.44 24.59 -37.10
C ILE A 10 -23.21 23.21 -36.49
N THR A 11 -22.81 22.24 -37.30
CA THR A 11 -22.24 20.97 -36.82
C THR A 11 -20.78 21.21 -36.43
N GLY A 12 -20.54 21.42 -35.14
CA GLY A 12 -19.19 21.44 -34.58
C GLY A 12 -18.62 20.03 -34.50
N PHE A 13 -17.63 19.74 -35.34
CA PHE A 13 -16.85 18.50 -35.29
C PHE A 13 -15.89 18.61 -34.10
N PHE A 14 -16.27 18.07 -32.93
CA PHE A 14 -15.37 17.94 -31.79
C PHE A 14 -14.38 16.82 -32.07
N THR A 15 -13.22 17.16 -32.61
CA THR A 15 -12.06 16.25 -32.63
C THR A 15 -11.52 16.16 -31.21
N VAL A 16 -11.89 15.08 -30.51
CA VAL A 16 -11.24 14.69 -29.25
C VAL A 16 -9.83 14.21 -29.62
N PHE A 17 -8.87 15.13 -29.68
CA PHE A 17 -7.47 14.77 -29.61
C PHE A 17 -7.22 14.22 -28.21
N SER A 18 -7.23 12.90 -28.10
CA SER A 18 -6.63 12.21 -26.97
C SER A 18 -5.12 12.45 -27.06
N ALA A 19 -4.69 13.60 -26.54
CA ALA A 19 -3.28 13.84 -26.30
C ALA A 19 -2.85 12.80 -25.27
N CYS A 20 -2.09 11.81 -25.74
CA CYS A 20 -1.34 10.90 -24.89
C CYS A 20 -0.31 11.76 -24.12
N LYS A 21 -0.74 12.44 -23.05
CA LYS A 21 0.16 13.05 -22.09
C LYS A 21 0.99 11.90 -21.56
N LYS A 22 2.30 11.93 -21.79
CA LYS A 22 3.26 11.19 -20.96
C LYS A 22 2.85 11.46 -19.52
N GLN A 23 2.35 10.45 -18.82
CA GLN A 23 2.01 10.55 -17.41
C GLN A 23 3.33 10.86 -16.70
N HIS A 24 3.54 12.12 -16.35
CA HIS A 24 4.71 12.52 -15.61
C HIS A 24 4.58 11.90 -14.21
N ALA A 25 5.60 11.19 -13.76
CA ALA A 25 5.61 10.66 -12.40
C ALA A 25 5.54 11.82 -11.42
N TYR A 26 4.81 11.64 -10.32
CA TYR A 26 4.79 12.60 -9.22
C TYR A 26 6.18 12.67 -8.58
N SER A 27 6.67 13.88 -8.34
CA SER A 27 7.92 14.07 -7.61
C SER A 27 7.65 13.92 -6.11
N ALA A 28 8.29 12.95 -5.47
CA ALA A 28 8.15 12.71 -4.03
C ALA A 28 9.46 12.98 -3.30
N LEU A 29 9.38 13.52 -2.08
CA LEU A 29 10.53 13.70 -1.19
C LEU A 29 10.30 12.96 0.12
N ILE A 30 11.18 12.04 0.48
CA ILE A 30 11.24 11.46 1.83
C ILE A 30 12.23 12.27 2.66
N ILE A 31 11.76 12.84 3.77
CA ILE A 31 12.61 13.53 4.73
C ILE A 31 12.91 12.58 5.88
N THR A 32 14.19 12.38 6.14
CA THR A 32 14.70 11.46 7.15
C THR A 32 16.02 11.95 7.76
N GLY A 33 16.77 11.11 8.47
CA GLY A 33 18.08 11.44 9.04
C GLY A 33 18.12 11.42 10.57
N GLN A 34 16.97 11.59 11.23
CA GLN A 34 16.81 11.37 12.66
C GLN A 34 15.44 10.76 12.91
N ASN A 35 15.39 9.65 13.66
CA ASN A 35 14.15 9.00 14.07
C ASN A 35 14.47 8.09 15.27
N ASN A 36 13.50 7.88 16.15
CA ASN A 36 13.59 6.86 17.20
C ASN A 36 13.43 5.43 16.64
N HIS A 37 13.05 5.31 15.37
CA HIS A 37 12.96 4.07 14.59
C HIS A 37 14.16 3.90 13.65
N ASN A 38 14.24 2.73 13.00
CA ASN A 38 15.27 2.37 12.03
C ASN A 38 15.04 3.06 10.68
N TRP A 39 15.22 4.38 10.68
CA TRP A 39 14.96 5.25 9.53
C TRP A 39 15.85 4.94 8.33
N GLN A 40 17.05 4.39 8.55
CA GLN A 40 17.95 3.97 7.48
C GLN A 40 17.37 2.81 6.66
N ALA A 41 16.53 1.98 7.29
CA ALA A 41 15.78 0.94 6.62
C ALA A 41 14.46 1.49 6.05
N SER A 42 13.61 2.12 6.87
CA SER A 42 12.29 2.57 6.42
C SER A 42 12.38 3.55 5.26
N SER A 43 13.25 4.56 5.28
CA SER A 43 13.35 5.52 4.17
C SER A 43 13.64 4.86 2.82
N LYS A 44 14.51 3.84 2.78
CA LYS A 44 14.83 3.07 1.58
C LYS A 44 13.65 2.19 1.14
N ILE A 45 12.99 1.55 2.11
CA ILE A 45 11.81 0.72 1.85
C ILE A 45 10.67 1.60 1.30
N LEU A 46 10.32 2.69 1.97
CA LEU A 46 9.29 3.63 1.54
C LEU A 46 9.59 4.17 0.12
N LYS A 47 10.85 4.53 -0.17
CA LYS A 47 11.27 4.90 -1.53
C LYS A 47 11.02 3.77 -2.53
N GLN A 48 11.42 2.54 -2.21
CA GLN A 48 11.17 1.37 -3.07
C GLN A 48 9.67 1.17 -3.30
N LEU A 49 8.85 1.28 -2.25
CA LEU A 49 7.40 1.14 -2.33
C LEU A 49 6.76 2.18 -3.25
N LEU A 50 7.23 3.42 -3.24
CA LEU A 50 6.73 4.45 -4.16
C LEU A 50 7.24 4.23 -5.58
N ASP A 51 8.55 4.06 -5.77
CA ASP A 51 9.15 3.98 -7.11
C ASP A 51 8.69 2.75 -7.89
N GLN A 52 8.42 1.62 -7.21
CA GLN A 52 7.97 0.40 -7.89
C GLN A 52 6.59 0.54 -8.55
N THR A 53 5.78 1.51 -8.11
CA THR A 53 4.50 1.83 -8.77
C THR A 53 4.71 2.46 -10.14
N LYS A 54 5.89 3.03 -10.40
CA LYS A 54 6.22 3.90 -11.56
C LYS A 54 5.37 5.17 -11.63
N LEU A 55 4.58 5.46 -10.60
CA LEU A 55 3.83 6.71 -10.46
C LEU A 55 4.67 7.81 -9.80
N PHE A 56 5.78 7.46 -9.14
CA PHE A 56 6.62 8.39 -8.41
C PHE A 56 8.06 8.39 -8.90
N SER A 57 8.69 9.55 -8.80
CA SER A 57 10.14 9.72 -8.76
C SER A 57 10.49 10.25 -7.38
N THR A 58 11.04 9.39 -6.52
CA THR A 58 11.24 9.71 -5.11
C THR A 58 12.68 10.08 -4.80
N ASP A 59 12.91 11.22 -4.16
CA ASP A 59 14.20 11.57 -3.56
C ASP A 59 14.19 11.32 -2.06
N ILE A 60 15.36 11.03 -1.49
CA ILE A 60 15.56 11.00 -0.03
C ILE A 60 16.49 12.16 0.33
N ILE A 61 16.10 12.93 1.34
CA ILE A 61 16.99 13.90 1.97
C ILE A 61 17.17 13.56 3.45
N GLU A 62 18.43 13.49 3.87
CA GLU A 62 18.80 13.28 5.26
C GLU A 62 19.11 14.64 5.90
N THR A 63 18.55 14.87 7.10
CA THR A 63 19.00 15.95 7.97
C THR A 63 20.42 15.65 8.49
N PRO A 64 21.13 16.65 9.01
CA PRO A 64 22.25 16.40 9.92
C PRO A 64 21.86 15.42 11.04
N ALA A 65 22.85 14.67 11.55
CA ALA A 65 22.67 13.79 12.71
C ALA A 65 22.19 14.58 13.94
N GLN A 66 21.62 13.87 14.92
CA GLN A 66 21.11 14.47 16.15
C GLN A 66 22.18 15.33 16.85
N GLY A 67 21.81 16.57 17.21
CA GLY A 67 22.71 17.58 17.77
C GLY A 67 23.59 18.30 16.74
N GLY A 68 23.45 17.99 15.45
CA GLY A 68 24.17 18.63 14.35
C GLY A 68 23.61 20.01 13.96
N ASP A 69 24.29 20.70 13.05
CA ASP A 69 23.87 22.02 12.58
C ASP A 69 22.69 21.94 11.60
N MET A 70 21.47 22.00 12.13
CA MET A 70 20.24 21.96 11.35
C MET A 70 20.07 23.12 10.37
N ASN A 71 20.88 24.20 10.45
CA ASN A 71 20.86 25.27 9.44
C ASN A 71 21.32 24.78 8.06
N LEU A 72 21.97 23.62 7.97
CA LEU A 72 22.33 22.99 6.70
C LEU A 72 21.13 22.31 6.01
N PHE A 73 20.04 22.05 6.74
CA PHE A 73 18.85 21.39 6.22
C PHE A 73 17.91 22.39 5.52
N LYS A 74 18.06 22.50 4.20
CA LYS A 74 17.32 23.46 3.34
C LYS A 74 16.75 22.76 2.08
N PRO A 75 15.79 21.84 2.23
CA PRO A 75 15.11 21.23 1.08
C PRO A 75 14.34 22.28 0.26
N ASP A 76 14.31 22.11 -1.06
CA ASP A 76 13.49 22.91 -1.97
C ASP A 76 12.14 22.20 -2.20
N PHE A 77 11.19 22.45 -1.29
CA PHE A 77 9.89 21.77 -1.28
C PHE A 77 9.07 21.97 -2.56
N GLN A 78 9.26 23.10 -3.26
CA GLN A 78 8.48 23.46 -4.44
C GLN A 78 8.76 22.57 -5.66
N LYS A 79 9.81 21.73 -5.60
CA LYS A 79 10.12 20.73 -6.64
C LYS A 79 9.25 19.47 -6.57
N TYR A 80 8.53 19.28 -5.48
CA TYR A 80 7.84 18.03 -5.18
C TYR A 80 6.33 18.21 -5.18
N ASP A 81 5.60 17.17 -5.55
CA ASP A 81 4.15 17.11 -5.42
C ASP A 81 3.75 16.65 -4.01
N VAL A 82 4.59 15.84 -3.37
CA VAL A 82 4.34 15.25 -2.05
C VAL A 82 5.63 15.09 -1.23
N VAL A 83 5.52 15.34 0.08
CA VAL A 83 6.58 15.10 1.07
C VAL A 83 6.15 13.98 2.02
N VAL A 84 6.95 12.94 2.13
CA VAL A 84 6.79 11.86 3.10
C VAL A 84 7.68 12.13 4.30
N MET A 85 7.06 12.20 5.48
CA MET A 85 7.75 12.41 6.74
C MET A 85 8.14 11.05 7.33
N ASP A 86 9.45 10.78 7.39
CA ASP A 86 10.07 9.65 8.13
C ASP A 86 11.12 10.23 9.11
N TYR A 87 10.66 11.16 9.96
CA TYR A 87 11.52 11.99 10.79
C TYR A 87 10.92 12.24 12.18
N THR A 88 11.73 11.99 13.21
CA THR A 88 11.42 12.27 14.61
C THR A 88 12.70 12.70 15.33
N GLY A 89 13.01 13.99 15.30
CA GLY A 89 14.27 14.51 15.82
C GLY A 89 14.27 16.02 16.09
N ASP A 90 15.46 16.60 15.97
CA ASP A 90 15.74 18.00 16.24
C ASP A 90 14.84 18.96 15.44
N SER A 91 14.49 20.09 16.06
CA SER A 91 13.67 21.10 15.39
C SER A 91 14.37 21.67 14.14
N TRP A 92 13.61 21.83 13.06
CA TRP A 92 14.12 22.48 11.86
C TRP A 92 14.31 24.00 12.07
N PRO A 93 15.18 24.65 11.29
CA PRO A 93 15.27 26.11 11.29
C PRO A 93 13.94 26.75 10.93
N GLU A 94 13.64 27.92 11.51
CA GLU A 94 12.37 28.63 11.28
C GLU A 94 12.11 28.94 9.80
N ASN A 95 13.16 29.20 9.00
CA ASN A 95 13.01 29.37 7.56
C ASN A 95 12.52 28.08 6.87
N THR A 96 13.11 26.93 7.21
CA THR A 96 12.71 25.62 6.66
C THR A 96 11.28 25.27 7.08
N LYS A 97 10.90 25.57 8.33
CA LYS A 97 9.51 25.44 8.80
C LYS A 97 8.54 26.30 7.99
N ALA A 98 8.90 27.56 7.74
CA ALA A 98 8.07 28.49 6.99
C ALA A 98 7.90 28.06 5.53
N GLU A 99 8.97 27.60 4.87
CA GLU A 99 8.93 27.08 3.50
C GLU A 99 8.10 25.79 3.39
N PHE A 100 8.20 24.89 4.37
CA PHE A 100 7.33 23.71 4.44
C PHE A 100 5.86 24.10 4.59
N LEU A 101 5.55 25.05 5.47
CA LEU A 101 4.18 25.53 5.66
C LEU A 101 3.61 26.18 4.40
N ASP A 102 4.41 26.95 3.68
CA ASP A 102 4.00 27.56 2.42
C ASP A 102 3.70 26.49 1.36
N PHE A 103 4.57 25.49 1.22
CA PHE A 103 4.34 24.33 0.36
C PHE A 103 2.99 23.65 0.63
N VAL A 104 2.71 23.30 1.90
CA VAL A 104 1.45 22.63 2.26
C VAL A 104 0.24 23.55 2.02
N ARG A 105 0.31 24.82 2.47
CA ARG A 105 -0.80 25.77 2.28
C ARG A 105 -1.16 25.99 0.82
N ASN A 106 -0.18 25.90 -0.07
CA ASN A 106 -0.35 26.10 -1.50
C ASN A 106 -0.75 24.83 -2.28
N GLY A 107 -0.92 23.69 -1.60
CA GLY A 107 -1.48 22.47 -2.21
C GLY A 107 -0.54 21.28 -2.25
N GLY A 108 0.67 21.43 -1.71
CA GLY A 108 1.62 20.35 -1.51
C GLY A 108 1.04 19.22 -0.66
N GLY A 109 1.24 17.98 -1.11
CA GLY A 109 0.83 16.80 -0.37
C GLY A 109 1.81 16.47 0.77
N VAL A 110 1.29 15.91 1.86
CA VAL A 110 2.14 15.37 2.94
C VAL A 110 1.68 13.97 3.32
N VAL A 111 2.63 13.09 3.58
CA VAL A 111 2.39 11.79 4.20
C VAL A 111 3.06 11.76 5.56
N ILE A 112 2.29 11.52 6.61
CA ILE A 112 2.80 11.29 7.96
C ILE A 112 2.85 9.79 8.17
N TYR A 113 4.07 9.26 8.30
CA TYR A 113 4.33 7.84 8.45
C TYR A 113 4.76 7.52 9.89
N HIS A 114 3.97 6.68 10.56
CA HIS A 114 4.25 6.10 11.86
C HIS A 114 4.75 7.17 12.86
N ALA A 115 5.96 7.01 13.40
CA ALA A 115 6.54 7.89 14.41
C ALA A 115 6.81 9.34 13.97
N ALA A 116 6.59 9.70 12.70
CA ALA A 116 6.66 11.09 12.26
C ALA A 116 5.62 11.98 12.98
N ASP A 117 4.53 11.41 13.47
CA ASP A 117 3.55 12.12 14.29
C ASP A 117 4.07 12.51 15.69
N ASN A 118 5.20 11.94 16.11
CA ASN A 118 5.85 12.26 17.38
C ASN A 118 6.69 13.54 17.29
N ALA A 119 7.05 13.97 16.08
CA ALA A 119 7.94 15.11 15.87
C ALA A 119 7.31 16.43 16.33
N PHE A 120 8.18 17.37 16.69
CA PHE A 120 7.87 18.78 16.89
C PHE A 120 6.66 19.09 17.80
N PRO A 121 6.64 18.63 19.07
CA PRO A 121 5.51 18.87 19.98
C PRO A 121 5.17 20.37 20.13
N GLU A 122 6.17 21.25 20.13
CA GLU A 122 5.97 22.70 20.27
C GLU A 122 5.56 23.41 18.97
N TRP A 123 5.62 22.73 17.82
CA TRP A 123 5.28 23.35 16.54
C TRP A 123 3.78 23.22 16.27
N LYS A 124 3.02 24.26 16.63
CA LYS A 124 1.56 24.27 16.51
C LYS A 124 1.06 23.85 15.13
N GLU A 125 1.60 24.43 14.06
CA GLU A 125 1.13 24.14 12.71
C GLU A 125 1.42 22.70 12.30
N TYR A 126 2.53 22.12 12.73
CA TYR A 126 2.80 20.69 12.52
C TYR A 126 1.78 19.80 13.23
N ASN A 127 1.45 20.12 14.48
CA ASN A 127 0.43 19.37 15.23
C ASN A 127 -0.98 19.53 14.61
N GLU A 128 -1.30 20.68 14.01
CA GLU A 128 -2.52 20.84 13.21
C GLU A 128 -2.50 20.01 11.92
N MET A 129 -1.35 19.84 11.28
CA MET A 129 -1.20 19.02 10.06
C MET A 129 -1.28 17.52 10.34
N ILE A 130 -0.64 17.02 11.40
CA ILE A 130 -0.71 15.59 11.74
C ILE A 130 -2.06 15.20 12.35
N GLY A 131 -2.82 16.16 12.89
CA GLY A 131 -4.13 15.96 13.51
C GLY A 131 -4.06 15.34 14.91
N LEU A 132 -3.39 14.19 15.01
CA LEU A 132 -3.08 13.46 16.25
C LEU A 132 -1.60 13.07 16.21
N GLY A 133 -0.96 13.02 17.37
CA GLY A 133 0.39 12.50 17.55
C GLY A 133 0.59 11.95 18.95
N GLY A 134 1.74 11.33 19.19
CA GLY A 134 2.05 10.72 20.48
C GLY A 134 3.42 11.13 21.01
N TRP A 135 3.75 10.60 22.19
CA TRP A 135 5.02 10.80 22.88
C TRP A 135 5.40 12.29 22.97
N GLY A 136 6.69 12.61 23.12
CA GLY A 136 7.14 14.01 23.17
C GLY A 136 6.56 14.82 24.34
N ASN A 137 6.18 14.16 25.44
CA ASN A 137 5.46 14.73 26.58
C ASN A 137 4.07 15.30 26.26
N ARG A 138 3.44 14.87 25.16
CA ARG A 138 2.05 15.21 24.86
C ARG A 138 1.11 14.73 25.97
N SER A 139 0.06 15.51 26.20
CA SER A 139 -0.94 15.33 27.26
C SER A 139 -2.27 15.97 26.86
N GLU A 140 -3.22 16.08 27.77
CA GLU A 140 -4.49 16.78 27.51
C GLU A 140 -4.36 18.24 27.08
N LYS A 141 -3.19 18.85 27.29
CA LYS A 141 -2.90 20.22 26.86
C LYS A 141 -2.76 20.34 25.33
N ASP A 142 -2.43 19.23 24.67
CA ASP A 142 -2.15 19.18 23.23
C ASP A 142 -3.42 18.88 22.42
N GLY A 143 -4.49 18.45 23.08
CA GLY A 143 -5.79 18.21 22.49
C GLY A 143 -6.46 16.93 23.02
N PRO A 144 -7.70 16.64 22.59
CA PRO A 144 -8.44 15.45 23.01
C PRO A 144 -7.84 14.16 22.44
N TYR A 145 -8.23 13.02 23.01
CA TYR A 145 -8.20 11.75 22.28
C TYR A 145 -9.34 11.72 21.26
N ILE A 146 -9.10 11.03 20.14
CA ILE A 146 -10.11 10.73 19.14
C ILE A 146 -10.08 9.23 18.89
N TYR A 147 -11.18 8.54 19.17
CA TYR A 147 -11.29 7.09 18.99
C TYR A 147 -12.73 6.68 18.69
N MET A 148 -12.91 5.46 18.19
CA MET A 148 -14.22 4.88 17.98
C MET A 148 -14.60 3.98 19.17
N LYS A 149 -15.87 4.07 19.59
CA LYS A 149 -16.46 3.16 20.59
C LYS A 149 -17.90 2.88 20.20
N ASN A 150 -18.26 1.60 20.05
CA ASN A 150 -19.59 1.17 19.59
C ASN A 150 -20.03 1.90 18.30
N ASP A 151 -19.13 1.96 17.32
CA ASP A 151 -19.32 2.64 16.02
C ASP A 151 -19.64 4.14 16.10
N SER A 152 -19.46 4.76 17.27
CA SER A 152 -19.53 6.21 17.46
C SER A 152 -18.13 6.81 17.59
N LEU A 153 -17.92 7.95 16.93
CA LEU A 153 -16.72 8.74 17.11
C LEU A 153 -16.77 9.48 18.45
N ILE A 154 -15.74 9.31 19.26
CA ILE A 154 -15.62 9.91 20.58
C ILE A 154 -14.49 10.95 20.56
N THR A 155 -14.80 12.13 21.07
CA THR A 155 -13.82 13.17 21.43
C THR A 155 -13.72 13.22 22.95
N ASP A 156 -12.55 12.87 23.48
CA ASP A 156 -12.35 12.66 24.91
C ASP A 156 -11.27 13.60 25.45
N THR A 157 -11.69 14.54 26.31
CA THR A 157 -10.82 15.55 26.94
C THR A 157 -10.38 15.17 28.35
N THR A 158 -10.57 13.91 28.78
CA THR A 158 -10.06 13.44 30.08
C THR A 158 -8.56 13.68 30.17
N LYS A 159 -8.00 13.83 31.38
CA LYS A 159 -6.56 14.01 31.56
C LYS A 159 -5.81 12.72 31.29
N GLY A 160 -4.62 12.80 30.70
CA GLY A 160 -3.80 11.63 30.43
C GLY A 160 -2.68 11.89 29.42
N PRO A 161 -1.75 10.95 29.27
CA PRO A 161 -0.65 11.07 28.30
C PRO A 161 -1.17 11.07 26.86
N GLY A 162 -0.36 11.58 25.93
CA GLY A 162 -0.57 11.44 24.50
C GLY A 162 0.39 10.39 23.93
N GLY A 163 -0.14 9.30 23.39
CA GLY A 163 0.61 8.21 22.76
C GLY A 163 0.94 7.07 23.71
N SER A 164 0.54 5.87 23.30
CA SER A 164 0.92 4.58 23.86
C SER A 164 0.79 3.51 22.77
N HIS A 165 1.27 2.31 23.02
CA HIS A 165 0.91 1.12 22.23
C HIS A 165 1.02 -0.12 23.12
N GLY A 166 0.31 -1.19 22.74
CA GLY A 166 0.46 -2.51 23.35
C GLY A 166 1.69 -3.26 22.85
N ASN A 167 1.73 -4.57 23.08
CA ASN A 167 2.68 -5.47 22.44
C ASN A 167 2.45 -5.49 20.92
N ARG A 168 3.49 -5.81 20.16
CA ARG A 168 3.34 -6.05 18.72
C ARG A 168 2.50 -7.29 18.46
N HIS A 169 1.56 -7.19 17.54
CA HIS A 169 0.67 -8.29 17.15
C HIS A 169 0.02 -7.99 15.80
N GLU A 170 -0.54 -9.01 15.15
CA GLU A 170 -1.44 -8.83 14.01
C GLU A 170 -2.79 -8.28 14.49
N PHE A 171 -3.38 -7.35 13.75
CA PHE A 171 -4.69 -6.80 14.10
C PHE A 171 -5.57 -6.52 12.89
N VAL A 172 -6.89 -6.64 13.08
CA VAL A 172 -7.86 -6.37 12.02
C VAL A 172 -8.08 -4.87 11.88
N VAL A 173 -7.68 -4.33 10.74
CA VAL A 173 -8.02 -2.98 10.30
C VAL A 173 -9.45 -2.98 9.76
N LYS A 174 -10.27 -2.04 10.22
CA LYS A 174 -11.66 -1.83 9.83
C LYS A 174 -11.77 -0.52 9.05
N ILE A 175 -12.25 -0.60 7.82
CA ILE A 175 -12.53 0.59 6.99
C ILE A 175 -13.75 1.31 7.55
N ARG A 176 -13.63 2.63 7.76
CA ARG A 176 -14.70 3.52 8.26
C ARG A 176 -15.30 4.40 7.18
N ASN A 177 -14.49 4.78 6.19
CA ASN A 177 -14.98 5.39 4.96
C ASN A 177 -14.52 4.56 3.76
N ALA A 178 -15.44 3.85 3.09
CA ALA A 178 -15.15 3.05 1.90
C ALA A 178 -15.28 3.82 0.58
N GLU A 179 -15.73 5.08 0.61
CA GLU A 179 -15.89 5.92 -0.58
C GLU A 179 -14.67 6.82 -0.85
N HIS A 180 -13.84 7.06 0.17
CA HIS A 180 -12.63 7.87 0.02
C HIS A 180 -11.67 7.23 -1.00
N PRO A 181 -11.01 8.02 -1.89
CA PRO A 181 -10.18 7.47 -2.97
C PRO A 181 -9.10 6.47 -2.51
N VAL A 182 -8.52 6.68 -1.33
CA VAL A 182 -7.50 5.79 -0.73
C VAL A 182 -8.04 4.41 -0.38
N THR A 183 -9.26 4.34 0.14
CA THR A 183 -9.88 3.11 0.68
C THR A 183 -10.91 2.51 -0.27
N LYS A 184 -11.27 3.22 -1.34
CA LYS A 184 -12.28 2.78 -2.30
C LYS A 184 -11.94 1.41 -2.88
N GLY A 185 -12.89 0.48 -2.75
CA GLY A 185 -12.79 -0.91 -3.20
C GLY A 185 -12.04 -1.85 -2.25
N LEU A 186 -11.37 -1.35 -1.20
CA LEU A 186 -10.70 -2.22 -0.23
C LEU A 186 -11.76 -3.05 0.54
N PRO A 187 -11.42 -4.25 1.00
CA PRO A 187 -12.28 -5.00 1.91
C PRO A 187 -12.61 -4.18 3.16
N ASN A 188 -13.86 -4.27 3.65
CA ASN A 188 -14.30 -3.58 4.87
C ASN A 188 -13.44 -3.92 6.10
N ARG A 189 -12.81 -5.10 6.09
CA ARG A 189 -11.89 -5.55 7.13
C ARG A 189 -10.75 -6.36 6.52
N TRP A 190 -9.54 -6.12 7.02
CA TRP A 190 -8.35 -6.85 6.60
C TRP A 190 -7.36 -7.01 7.75
N LEU A 191 -6.62 -8.11 7.77
CA LEU A 191 -5.63 -8.41 8.80
C LEU A 191 -4.30 -7.77 8.44
N HIS A 192 -3.83 -6.86 9.29
CA HIS A 192 -2.50 -6.27 9.20
C HIS A 192 -1.47 -7.20 9.84
N ALA A 193 -0.25 -7.20 9.32
CA ALA A 193 0.84 -7.99 9.86
C ALA A 193 1.24 -7.50 11.25
N GLU A 194 2.14 -8.24 11.91
CA GLU A 194 2.68 -7.87 13.22
C GLU A 194 3.23 -6.43 13.21
N ASP A 195 2.66 -5.59 14.07
CA ASP A 195 2.97 -4.16 14.14
C ASP A 195 2.63 -3.58 15.53
N GLU A 196 3.04 -2.34 15.77
CA GLU A 196 2.60 -1.55 16.92
C GLU A 196 1.27 -0.87 16.60
N LEU A 197 0.21 -1.22 17.35
CA LEU A 197 -1.06 -0.51 17.27
C LEU A 197 -1.04 0.71 18.19
N TYR A 198 -0.74 1.88 17.60
CA TYR A 198 -0.74 3.15 18.33
C TYR A 198 -2.11 3.41 18.96
N SER A 199 -2.08 3.89 20.19
CA SER A 199 -3.22 4.14 21.06
C SER A 199 -3.06 5.48 21.76
N GLU A 200 -4.17 6.06 22.23
CA GLU A 200 -4.17 7.28 23.04
C GLU A 200 -3.43 8.47 22.40
N LEU A 201 -3.36 8.53 21.06
CA LEU A 201 -2.81 9.69 20.36
C LEU A 201 -3.67 10.93 20.65
N ARG A 202 -3.00 12.10 20.74
CA ARG A 202 -3.64 13.39 21.02
C ARG A 202 -3.21 14.45 20.03
N GLY A 203 -4.09 15.39 19.79
CA GLY A 203 -3.75 16.57 19.02
C GLY A 203 -4.96 17.46 18.77
N PRO A 204 -4.79 18.56 18.00
CA PRO A 204 -5.85 19.49 17.71
C PRO A 204 -7.09 18.87 17.06
N ALA A 205 -6.92 17.74 16.35
CA ALA A 205 -7.97 16.97 15.72
C ALA A 205 -8.91 17.76 14.80
N LYS A 206 -8.36 18.72 14.03
CA LYS A 206 -9.12 19.59 13.13
C LYS A 206 -9.09 19.06 11.71
N ASN A 207 -10.20 19.23 10.98
CA ASN A 207 -10.31 18.92 9.54
C ASN A 207 -9.89 17.48 9.18
N MET A 208 -10.14 16.54 10.10
CA MET A 208 -9.80 15.13 9.92
C MET A 208 -10.92 14.36 9.21
N GLU A 209 -10.53 13.41 8.38
CA GLU A 209 -11.42 12.39 7.85
C GLU A 209 -10.89 11.00 8.19
N ILE A 210 -11.70 10.19 8.89
CA ILE A 210 -11.29 8.89 9.40
C ILE A 210 -11.49 7.84 8.31
N LEU A 211 -10.39 7.19 7.91
CA LEU A 211 -10.42 6.19 6.85
C LEU A 211 -10.51 4.77 7.43
N ALA A 212 -9.73 4.47 8.47
CA ALA A 212 -9.72 3.16 9.10
C ALA A 212 -9.30 3.19 10.58
N THR A 213 -9.76 2.19 11.33
CA THR A 213 -9.44 1.97 12.75
C THR A 213 -9.06 0.52 13.02
N ALA A 214 -8.38 0.23 14.13
CA ALA A 214 -8.17 -1.12 14.63
C ALA A 214 -8.47 -1.22 16.13
N PHE A 215 -8.95 -2.37 16.58
CA PHE A 215 -9.28 -2.58 17.99
C PHE A 215 -8.02 -2.86 18.80
N ALA A 216 -7.69 -1.97 19.73
CA ALA A 216 -6.55 -2.11 20.64
C ALA A 216 -6.89 -3.11 21.76
N ASP A 217 -6.61 -4.39 21.51
CA ASP A 217 -6.96 -5.47 22.43
C ASP A 217 -6.22 -5.35 23.78
N THR A 218 -7.00 -5.32 24.86
CA THR A 218 -6.48 -5.32 26.24
C THR A 218 -5.61 -6.53 26.58
N ALA A 219 -5.81 -7.68 25.92
CA ALA A 219 -4.95 -8.86 26.07
C ALA A 219 -3.54 -8.63 25.52
N GLN A 220 -3.40 -7.69 24.58
CA GLN A 220 -2.13 -7.21 24.02
C GLN A 220 -1.64 -5.93 24.71
N GLY A 221 -2.26 -5.51 25.82
CA GLY A 221 -1.93 -4.26 26.50
C GLY A 221 -2.53 -3.00 25.84
N GLY A 222 -3.51 -3.16 24.95
CA GLY A 222 -4.24 -2.05 24.33
C GLY A 222 -5.32 -1.43 25.22
N THR A 223 -5.97 -0.39 24.71
CA THR A 223 -6.94 0.46 25.44
C THR A 223 -8.37 -0.10 25.50
N GLY A 224 -8.68 -1.13 24.73
CA GLY A 224 -10.05 -1.60 24.50
C GLY A 224 -10.90 -0.66 23.64
N ARG A 225 -10.27 0.22 22.85
CA ARG A 225 -10.91 1.16 21.92
C ARG A 225 -10.61 0.76 20.48
N ASP A 226 -11.43 1.22 19.53
CA ASP A 226 -11.05 1.21 18.12
C ASP A 226 -10.22 2.49 17.85
N GLU A 227 -8.90 2.35 17.81
CA GLU A 227 -7.94 3.43 17.60
C GLU A 227 -7.77 3.72 16.10
N LEU A 228 -7.47 4.98 15.75
CA LEU A 228 -7.30 5.40 14.35
C LEU A 228 -5.98 4.87 13.79
N VAL A 229 -6.05 4.26 12.61
CA VAL A 229 -4.85 3.75 11.92
C VAL A 229 -4.57 4.43 10.59
N LEU A 230 -5.62 4.86 9.89
CA LEU A 230 -5.53 5.62 8.65
C LEU A 230 -6.53 6.78 8.71
N PHE A 231 -6.05 7.99 8.43
CA PHE A 231 -6.92 9.18 8.33
C PHE A 231 -6.26 10.25 7.47
N THR A 232 -7.03 11.25 7.09
CA THR A 232 -6.51 12.41 6.36
C THR A 232 -6.75 13.69 7.14
N VAL A 233 -5.96 14.73 6.82
CA VAL A 233 -6.12 16.08 7.35
C VAL A 233 -6.04 17.07 6.19
N ASN A 234 -6.92 18.07 6.19
CA ASN A 234 -6.82 19.20 5.27
C ASN A 234 -6.18 20.41 5.98
N TYR A 235 -5.09 20.94 5.40
CA TYR A 235 -4.40 22.12 5.91
C TYR A 235 -4.13 23.12 4.78
N GLY A 236 -4.83 24.26 4.79
CA GLY A 236 -4.85 25.16 3.65
C GLY A 236 -5.42 24.44 2.41
N LYS A 237 -4.66 24.39 1.31
CA LYS A 237 -5.00 23.58 0.12
C LYS A 237 -4.32 22.20 0.12
N GLY A 238 -3.44 21.95 1.09
CA GLY A 238 -2.64 20.73 1.19
C GLY A 238 -3.48 19.55 1.66
N ARG A 239 -3.10 18.38 1.15
CA ARG A 239 -3.72 17.09 1.48
C ARG A 239 -2.73 16.28 2.30
N ILE A 240 -3.09 15.95 3.53
CA ILE A 240 -2.24 15.16 4.41
C ILE A 240 -2.86 13.78 4.57
N PHE A 241 -2.10 12.73 4.26
CA PHE A 241 -2.43 11.35 4.57
C PHE A 241 -1.61 10.91 5.78
N HIS A 242 -2.27 10.39 6.81
CA HIS A 242 -1.62 9.92 8.02
C HIS A 242 -1.86 8.42 8.17
N THR A 243 -0.76 7.65 8.22
CA THR A 243 -0.75 6.23 8.58
C THR A 243 0.02 6.03 9.87
N THR A 244 -0.63 5.50 10.91
CA THR A 244 0.05 5.21 12.20
C THR A 244 0.70 3.82 12.20
N ILE A 245 0.39 2.98 11.21
CA ILE A 245 0.97 1.64 11.02
C ILE A 245 2.25 1.70 10.17
N GLY A 246 3.09 0.67 10.30
CA GLY A 246 4.34 0.52 9.57
C GLY A 246 5.57 0.60 10.47
N HIS A 247 5.62 -0.10 11.60
CA HIS A 247 6.78 -0.06 12.48
C HIS A 247 8.08 -0.53 11.80
N ALA A 248 9.16 0.23 12.00
CA ALA A 248 10.52 -0.12 11.59
C ALA A 248 11.47 -0.13 12.80
N GLY A 249 11.63 -1.28 13.46
CA GLY A 249 12.34 -1.35 14.73
C GLY A 249 13.85 -1.34 14.60
N ASN A 250 14.50 -0.78 15.62
CA ASN A 250 15.95 -0.87 15.74
C ASN A 250 16.37 -2.31 16.06
N GLY A 251 17.21 -2.89 15.21
CA GLY A 251 17.71 -4.26 15.37
C GLY A 251 16.82 -5.35 14.75
N ASP A 252 15.70 -4.97 14.13
CA ASP A 252 14.84 -5.88 13.39
C ASP A 252 15.58 -6.43 12.16
N LYS A 253 15.43 -7.75 11.92
CA LYS A 253 15.99 -8.44 10.75
C LYS A 253 15.00 -8.52 9.58
N SER A 254 13.73 -8.29 9.87
CA SER A 254 12.59 -8.27 8.95
C SER A 254 11.64 -7.18 9.42
N PHE A 255 10.80 -6.65 8.53
CA PHE A 255 9.87 -5.58 8.88
C PHE A 255 8.44 -6.00 8.53
N PRO A 256 7.81 -6.89 9.33
CA PRO A 256 6.51 -7.48 8.99
C PRO A 256 5.44 -6.45 8.66
N ALA A 257 5.40 -5.34 9.40
CA ALA A 257 4.51 -4.22 9.17
C ALA A 257 4.71 -3.58 7.78
N LEU A 258 5.95 -3.38 7.34
CA LEU A 258 6.29 -2.80 6.03
C LEU A 258 6.19 -3.80 4.89
N GLU A 259 6.35 -5.09 5.17
CA GLU A 259 6.14 -6.18 4.22
C GLU A 259 4.65 -6.45 3.97
N CYS A 260 3.76 -6.02 4.88
CA CYS A 260 2.33 -6.22 4.76
C CYS A 260 1.77 -5.53 3.51
N LEU A 261 1.13 -6.30 2.63
CA LEU A 261 0.50 -5.78 1.42
C LEU A 261 -0.62 -4.77 1.73
N GLY A 262 -1.27 -4.90 2.90
CA GLY A 262 -2.23 -3.91 3.40
C GLY A 262 -1.60 -2.54 3.63
N PHE A 263 -0.46 -2.51 4.34
CA PHE A 263 0.34 -1.30 4.52
C PHE A 263 0.85 -0.77 3.17
N ILE A 264 1.51 -1.60 2.36
CA ILE A 264 2.10 -1.19 1.07
C ILE A 264 1.03 -0.51 0.20
N THR A 265 -0.13 -1.16 0.03
CA THR A 265 -1.22 -0.64 -0.81
C THR A 265 -1.77 0.68 -0.26
N THR A 266 -2.02 0.76 1.06
CA THR A 266 -2.60 1.98 1.65
C THR A 266 -1.61 3.13 1.70
N PHE A 267 -0.32 2.87 1.92
CA PHE A 267 0.75 3.85 1.83
C PHE A 267 0.89 4.39 0.40
N GLN A 268 0.94 3.53 -0.61
CA GLN A 268 1.04 3.95 -2.01
C GLN A 268 -0.19 4.76 -2.46
N ARG A 269 -1.41 4.29 -2.16
CA ARG A 269 -2.66 4.98 -2.51
C ARG A 269 -2.82 6.29 -1.73
N GLY A 270 -2.44 6.30 -0.45
CA GLY A 270 -2.43 7.50 0.39
C GLY A 270 -1.47 8.56 -0.12
N THR A 271 -0.28 8.16 -0.54
CA THR A 271 0.72 9.07 -1.14
C THR A 271 0.25 9.64 -2.47
N GLU A 272 -0.37 8.82 -3.33
CA GLU A 272 -0.93 9.28 -4.62
C GLU A 272 -2.06 10.30 -4.41
N TRP A 273 -2.94 10.02 -3.44
CA TRP A 273 -4.00 10.93 -3.06
C TRP A 273 -3.45 12.23 -2.46
N ALA A 274 -2.42 12.16 -1.61
CA ALA A 274 -1.78 13.36 -1.08
C ALA A 274 -1.19 14.22 -2.21
N ALA A 275 -0.49 13.59 -3.17
CA ALA A 275 0.11 14.27 -4.32
C ALA A 275 -0.94 14.91 -5.25
N SER A 276 -2.08 14.25 -5.49
CA SER A 276 -2.95 14.60 -6.64
C SER A 276 -4.44 14.77 -6.33
N GLY A 277 -4.90 14.28 -5.18
CA GLY A 277 -6.32 14.20 -4.81
C GLY A 277 -7.07 13.02 -5.45
N VAL A 278 -6.41 12.22 -6.28
CA VAL A 278 -6.98 11.03 -6.93
C VAL A 278 -6.15 9.78 -6.63
N VAL A 279 -6.73 8.62 -6.89
CA VAL A 279 -6.03 7.33 -6.80
C VAL A 279 -6.34 6.53 -8.05
N THR A 280 -5.30 6.17 -8.80
CA THR A 280 -5.39 5.43 -10.07
C THR A 280 -4.95 3.98 -9.95
N GLN A 281 -4.32 3.63 -8.83
CA GLN A 281 -3.85 2.28 -8.56
C GLN A 281 -5.01 1.30 -8.36
N GLU A 282 -4.93 0.15 -9.02
CA GLU A 282 -5.79 -0.99 -8.76
C GLU A 282 -5.46 -1.65 -7.41
N ILE A 283 -6.42 -2.39 -6.86
CA ILE A 283 -6.22 -3.15 -5.63
C ILE A 283 -5.56 -4.48 -5.99
N PRO A 284 -4.44 -4.85 -5.33
CA PRO A 284 -3.85 -6.17 -5.50
C PRO A 284 -4.87 -7.29 -5.25
N GLN A 285 -4.89 -8.30 -6.10
CA GLN A 285 -5.89 -9.39 -5.97
C GLN A 285 -5.71 -10.22 -4.71
N ASP A 286 -4.49 -10.27 -4.21
CA ASP A 286 -4.07 -10.90 -2.97
C ASP A 286 -4.08 -9.93 -1.78
N PHE A 287 -4.76 -8.78 -1.89
CA PHE A 287 -4.92 -7.87 -0.76
C PHE A 287 -5.46 -8.63 0.47
N PRO A 288 -4.92 -8.38 1.69
CA PRO A 288 -5.30 -9.14 2.88
C PRO A 288 -6.81 -9.11 3.15
N ASN A 289 -7.32 -10.21 3.71
CA ASN A 289 -8.68 -10.27 4.24
C ASN A 289 -8.62 -10.37 5.77
N ALA A 290 -9.78 -10.40 6.44
CA ALA A 290 -9.83 -10.42 7.91
C ALA A 290 -9.27 -11.70 8.57
N ALA A 291 -8.96 -12.74 7.80
CA ALA A 291 -8.52 -14.04 8.30
C ALA A 291 -7.03 -14.32 8.09
N SER A 292 -6.34 -13.62 7.19
CA SER A 292 -4.94 -13.90 6.88
C SER A 292 -4.18 -12.68 6.38
N VAL A 293 -2.96 -12.52 6.90
CA VAL A 293 -1.99 -11.55 6.40
C VAL A 293 -1.45 -11.95 5.03
N VAL A 294 -1.03 -10.95 4.27
CA VAL A 294 -0.22 -11.13 3.07
C VAL A 294 1.00 -10.23 3.20
N GLN A 295 2.18 -10.85 3.29
CA GLN A 295 3.47 -10.18 3.31
C GLN A 295 4.21 -10.44 2.00
N LEU A 296 4.91 -9.42 1.50
CA LEU A 296 5.73 -9.49 0.31
C LEU A 296 7.22 -9.60 0.69
N GLU A 297 7.84 -10.71 0.32
CA GLU A 297 9.30 -10.85 0.36
C GLU A 297 9.93 -9.75 -0.51
N ASP A 298 10.94 -9.04 0.03
CA ASP A 298 11.60 -7.89 -0.62
C ASP A 298 10.64 -6.79 -1.10
N TYR A 299 9.45 -6.68 -0.48
CA TYR A 299 8.42 -5.68 -0.77
C TYR A 299 7.84 -5.71 -2.19
N LEU A 300 8.09 -6.81 -2.92
CA LEU A 300 7.68 -7.01 -4.31
C LEU A 300 6.73 -8.19 -4.44
N PRO A 301 5.71 -8.11 -5.32
CA PRO A 301 4.97 -9.30 -5.73
C PRO A 301 5.92 -10.32 -6.35
N LEU A 302 5.68 -11.61 -6.12
CA LEU A 302 6.47 -12.66 -6.76
C LEU A 302 6.44 -12.51 -8.27
N THR A 303 7.61 -12.54 -8.90
CA THR A 303 7.71 -12.74 -10.34
C THR A 303 7.10 -14.08 -10.72
N MET A 304 6.70 -14.24 -12.00
CA MET A 304 6.19 -15.53 -12.46
C MET A 304 7.19 -16.66 -12.22
N GLU A 305 8.48 -16.43 -12.38
CA GLU A 305 9.51 -17.44 -12.14
C GLU A 305 9.60 -17.84 -10.65
N GLN A 306 9.64 -16.86 -9.74
CA GLN A 306 9.63 -17.14 -8.30
C GLN A 306 8.34 -17.85 -7.87
N LEU A 307 7.18 -17.43 -8.40
CA LEU A 307 5.90 -18.07 -8.13
C LEU A 307 5.91 -19.54 -8.57
N MET A 308 6.41 -19.83 -9.77
CA MET A 308 6.55 -21.19 -10.26
C MET A 308 7.48 -22.02 -9.38
N VAL A 309 8.61 -21.48 -8.93
CA VAL A 309 9.53 -22.19 -8.00
C VAL A 309 8.82 -22.56 -6.68
N LYS A 310 7.97 -21.68 -6.14
CA LYS A 310 7.19 -22.00 -4.92
C LYS A 310 6.15 -23.08 -5.20
N ILE A 311 5.49 -23.06 -6.38
CA ILE A 311 4.52 -24.10 -6.80
C ILE A 311 5.19 -25.45 -7.05
N GLU A 312 6.38 -25.47 -7.65
CA GLU A 312 7.13 -26.68 -8.00
C GLU A 312 7.41 -27.60 -6.79
N ASN A 313 7.46 -27.01 -5.58
CA ASN A 313 7.71 -27.70 -4.31
C ASN A 313 6.42 -28.08 -3.56
N TYR A 314 5.24 -27.86 -4.15
CA TYR A 314 3.95 -28.19 -3.54
C TYR A 314 3.79 -29.70 -3.34
N ASP A 315 3.25 -30.12 -2.21
CA ASP A 315 2.72 -31.47 -2.00
C ASP A 315 1.34 -31.33 -1.34
N ILE A 316 0.56 -32.41 -1.32
CA ILE A 316 -0.82 -32.36 -0.85
C ILE A 316 -0.99 -31.86 0.60
N ALA A 317 0.05 -31.93 1.44
CA ALA A 317 0.03 -31.46 2.82
C ALA A 317 0.33 -29.95 2.96
N LYS A 318 0.85 -29.31 1.91
CA LYS A 318 1.19 -27.88 1.89
C LYS A 318 -0.01 -27.02 1.46
N SER A 319 0.10 -25.72 1.76
CA SER A 319 -0.88 -24.72 1.31
C SER A 319 -0.87 -24.56 -0.22
N ARG A 320 -2.06 -24.36 -0.80
CA ARG A 320 -2.24 -24.03 -2.23
C ARG A 320 -2.15 -22.54 -2.54
N LYS A 321 -1.74 -21.69 -1.59
CA LYS A 321 -1.68 -20.22 -1.74
C LYS A 321 -1.05 -19.78 -3.07
N PHE A 322 0.15 -20.27 -3.39
CA PHE A 322 0.85 -19.88 -4.63
C PHE A 322 0.15 -20.38 -5.90
N PHE A 323 -0.51 -21.53 -5.83
CA PHE A 323 -1.30 -22.02 -6.95
C PHE A 323 -2.56 -21.16 -7.16
N TYR A 324 -3.20 -20.68 -6.09
CA TYR A 324 -4.30 -19.72 -6.21
C TYR A 324 -3.86 -18.37 -6.78
N ASP A 325 -2.68 -17.87 -6.40
CA ASP A 325 -2.08 -16.68 -7.03
C ASP A 325 -1.91 -16.89 -8.56
N LEU A 326 -1.34 -18.02 -8.97
CA LEU A 326 -1.22 -18.37 -10.39
C LEU A 326 -2.58 -18.37 -11.12
N GLN A 327 -3.60 -19.01 -10.55
CA GLN A 327 -4.94 -19.05 -11.12
C GLN A 327 -5.56 -17.64 -11.25
N ASN A 328 -5.36 -16.78 -10.24
CA ASN A 328 -5.88 -15.42 -10.26
C ASN A 328 -5.20 -14.58 -11.36
N ARG A 329 -3.88 -14.69 -11.53
CA ARG A 329 -3.15 -14.04 -12.63
C ARG A 329 -3.64 -14.50 -14.01
N MET A 330 -3.93 -15.79 -14.17
CA MET A 330 -4.50 -16.34 -15.41
C MET A 330 -5.89 -15.77 -15.70
N ARG A 331 -6.80 -15.82 -14.72
CA ARG A 331 -8.17 -15.29 -14.88
C ARG A 331 -8.19 -13.81 -15.23
N SER A 332 -7.28 -13.03 -14.65
CA SER A 332 -7.14 -11.59 -14.93
C SER A 332 -6.57 -11.29 -16.32
N SER A 333 -5.98 -12.31 -16.94
CA SER A 333 -5.44 -12.26 -18.30
C SER A 333 -6.40 -12.90 -19.30
N ASP A 334 -7.61 -13.27 -18.88
CA ASP A 334 -8.63 -13.81 -19.78
C ASP A 334 -8.89 -12.80 -20.92
N GLY A 335 -8.88 -13.28 -22.15
CA GLY A 335 -8.93 -12.44 -23.35
C GLY A 335 -7.59 -11.81 -23.80
N LYS A 336 -6.45 -12.14 -23.17
CA LYS A 336 -5.10 -11.73 -23.63
C LYS A 336 -4.27 -12.95 -24.06
N PRO A 337 -4.41 -13.44 -25.31
CA PRO A 337 -3.78 -14.69 -25.75
C PRO A 337 -2.27 -14.74 -25.56
N GLU A 338 -1.57 -13.63 -25.77
CA GLU A 338 -0.11 -13.57 -25.60
C GLU A 338 0.31 -13.74 -24.12
N THR A 339 -0.46 -13.18 -23.19
CA THR A 339 -0.21 -13.31 -21.76
C THR A 339 -0.47 -14.74 -21.28
N LEU A 340 -1.59 -15.35 -21.71
CA LEU A 340 -1.90 -16.75 -21.41
C LEU A 340 -0.85 -17.71 -21.98
N LEU A 341 -0.36 -17.47 -23.20
CA LEU A 341 0.73 -18.25 -23.79
C LEU A 341 2.03 -18.12 -22.98
N SER A 342 2.30 -16.96 -22.38
CA SER A 342 3.46 -16.80 -21.48
C SER A 342 3.32 -17.67 -20.23
N PHE A 343 2.14 -17.73 -19.62
CA PHE A 343 1.86 -18.63 -18.50
C PHE A 343 1.96 -20.10 -18.91
N GLU A 344 1.39 -20.47 -20.07
CA GLU A 344 1.48 -21.81 -20.63
C GLU A 344 2.95 -22.26 -20.77
N LYS A 345 3.82 -21.40 -21.31
CA LYS A 345 5.26 -21.66 -21.44
C LYS A 345 5.93 -21.93 -20.11
N GLN A 346 5.62 -21.14 -19.08
CA GLN A 346 6.17 -21.32 -17.74
C GLN A 346 5.69 -22.63 -17.10
N ILE A 347 4.41 -22.96 -17.25
CA ILE A 347 3.86 -24.23 -16.79
C ILE A 347 4.56 -25.41 -17.46
N VAL A 348 4.67 -25.37 -18.79
CA VAL A 348 5.36 -26.41 -19.56
C VAL A 348 6.82 -26.55 -19.14
N LYS A 349 7.52 -25.44 -18.86
CA LYS A 349 8.88 -25.45 -18.31
C LYS A 349 8.92 -26.20 -16.97
N SER A 350 8.01 -25.92 -16.05
CA SER A 350 7.98 -26.56 -14.73
C SER A 350 7.60 -28.04 -14.78
N ILE A 351 6.61 -28.46 -15.58
CA ILE A 351 6.22 -29.89 -15.63
C ILE A 351 7.31 -30.80 -16.21
N LYS A 352 8.15 -30.26 -17.11
CA LYS A 352 9.32 -30.97 -17.67
C LYS A 352 10.53 -30.99 -16.75
N LYS A 353 10.57 -30.13 -15.73
CA LYS A 353 11.71 -30.00 -14.83
C LYS A 353 11.80 -31.22 -13.89
N ASN A 354 13.02 -31.71 -13.69
CA ASN A 354 13.31 -32.76 -12.71
C ASN A 354 13.21 -32.21 -11.28
N GLY A 355 12.74 -33.04 -10.34
CA GLY A 355 12.60 -32.66 -8.93
C GLY A 355 11.31 -31.92 -8.58
N VAL A 356 10.47 -31.59 -9.56
CA VAL A 356 9.11 -31.08 -9.33
C VAL A 356 8.21 -32.22 -8.89
N THR A 357 7.43 -32.00 -7.83
CA THR A 357 6.56 -33.04 -7.26
C THR A 357 5.44 -33.43 -8.22
N ASN A 358 4.93 -34.66 -8.09
CA ASN A 358 3.78 -35.09 -8.89
C ASN A 358 2.52 -34.28 -8.56
N ASP A 359 2.29 -33.92 -7.30
CA ASP A 359 1.15 -33.11 -6.89
C ASP A 359 1.15 -31.72 -7.54
N ALA A 360 2.32 -31.06 -7.62
CA ALA A 360 2.46 -29.79 -8.32
C ALA A 360 2.16 -29.97 -9.81
N LYS A 361 2.73 -31.01 -10.45
CA LYS A 361 2.49 -31.29 -11.88
C LYS A 361 1.01 -31.52 -12.17
N LYS A 362 0.29 -32.25 -11.32
CA LYS A 362 -1.17 -32.48 -11.45
C LYS A 362 -1.96 -31.18 -11.47
N LEU A 363 -1.68 -30.29 -10.51
CA LEU A 363 -2.33 -28.98 -10.43
C LEU A 363 -2.04 -28.14 -11.68
N LEU A 364 -0.79 -28.13 -12.14
CA LEU A 364 -0.38 -27.38 -13.32
C LEU A 364 -0.99 -27.92 -14.63
N ILE A 365 -1.02 -29.24 -14.82
CA ILE A 365 -1.65 -29.88 -15.99
C ILE A 365 -3.15 -29.58 -16.03
N ARG A 366 -3.80 -29.50 -14.87
CA ARG A 366 -5.21 -29.14 -14.79
C ARG A 366 -5.48 -27.73 -15.30
N GLU A 367 -4.59 -26.77 -15.10
CA GLU A 367 -4.73 -25.43 -15.71
C GLU A 367 -4.55 -25.48 -17.23
N LEU A 368 -3.58 -26.25 -17.73
CA LEU A 368 -3.41 -26.47 -19.18
C LEU A 368 -4.68 -27.01 -19.84
N SER A 369 -5.48 -27.82 -19.14
CA SER A 369 -6.70 -28.42 -19.69
C SER A 369 -7.76 -27.41 -20.17
N TRP A 370 -7.71 -26.16 -19.72
CA TRP A 370 -8.67 -25.14 -20.13
C TRP A 370 -8.02 -23.92 -20.78
N MET A 371 -6.82 -23.53 -20.33
CA MET A 371 -6.10 -22.37 -20.90
C MET A 371 -4.99 -22.73 -21.89
N GLY A 372 -4.62 -24.01 -21.98
CA GLY A 372 -3.58 -24.47 -22.88
C GLY A 372 -3.94 -24.26 -24.35
N SER A 373 -2.91 -24.32 -25.19
CA SER A 373 -3.01 -24.22 -26.64
C SER A 373 -2.27 -25.41 -27.29
N GLY A 374 -2.09 -25.36 -28.61
CA GLY A 374 -1.25 -26.32 -29.32
C GLY A 374 0.19 -26.42 -28.78
N TYR A 375 0.65 -25.42 -28.01
CA TYR A 375 1.98 -25.41 -27.41
C TYR A 375 2.20 -26.51 -26.37
N SER A 376 1.23 -26.77 -25.49
CA SER A 376 1.37 -27.76 -24.41
C SER A 376 1.07 -29.20 -24.87
N ILE A 377 0.37 -29.41 -25.99
CA ILE A 377 -0.03 -30.73 -26.48
C ILE A 377 1.14 -31.72 -26.60
N PRO A 378 2.30 -31.39 -27.22
CA PRO A 378 3.40 -32.34 -27.36
C PRO A 378 3.93 -32.85 -26.00
N VAL A 379 3.99 -31.97 -25.02
CA VAL A 379 4.49 -32.30 -23.67
C VAL A 379 3.47 -33.12 -22.90
N LEU A 380 2.17 -32.83 -23.04
CA LEU A 380 1.13 -33.65 -22.43
C LEU A 380 1.14 -35.08 -23.00
N LYS A 381 1.37 -35.27 -24.31
CA LYS A 381 1.50 -36.60 -24.93
C LYS A 381 2.67 -37.40 -24.37
N GLU A 382 3.78 -36.75 -24.06
CA GLU A 382 4.92 -37.37 -23.39
C GLU A 382 4.55 -37.81 -21.96
N ILE A 383 3.89 -36.91 -21.21
CA ILE A 383 3.52 -37.11 -19.80
C ILE A 383 2.49 -38.24 -19.60
N VAL A 384 1.63 -38.55 -20.58
CA VAL A 384 0.67 -39.67 -20.50
C VAL A 384 1.33 -41.02 -20.16
N ASN A 385 2.63 -41.17 -20.46
CA ASN A 385 3.39 -42.38 -20.13
C ASN A 385 3.87 -42.43 -18.67
N THR A 386 3.72 -41.35 -17.91
CA THR A 386 4.02 -41.29 -16.48
C THR A 386 2.80 -41.75 -15.69
N VAL A 387 2.90 -42.89 -15.01
CA VAL A 387 1.76 -43.55 -14.32
C VAL A 387 1.03 -42.59 -13.40
N GLU A 388 1.76 -41.78 -12.64
CA GLU A 388 1.20 -40.88 -11.63
C GLU A 388 0.49 -39.65 -12.22
N LEU A 389 0.74 -39.30 -13.49
CA LEU A 389 0.23 -38.07 -14.14
C LEU A 389 -0.68 -38.38 -15.35
N LYS A 390 -0.87 -39.67 -15.64
CA LYS A 390 -1.55 -40.14 -16.84
C LYS A 390 -2.97 -39.58 -16.95
N ASP A 391 -3.73 -39.65 -15.86
CA ASP A 391 -5.15 -39.27 -15.87
C ASP A 391 -5.31 -37.77 -16.11
N GLU A 392 -4.51 -36.93 -15.44
CA GLU A 392 -4.52 -35.48 -15.65
C GLU A 392 -4.08 -35.10 -17.08
N ALA A 393 -3.05 -35.76 -17.61
CA ALA A 393 -2.56 -35.50 -18.97
C ALA A 393 -3.58 -35.92 -20.04
N GLN A 394 -4.22 -37.08 -19.88
CA GLN A 394 -5.28 -37.54 -20.77
C GLN A 394 -6.49 -36.60 -20.73
N PHE A 395 -6.90 -36.16 -19.54
CA PHE A 395 -7.97 -35.19 -19.38
C PHE A 395 -7.67 -33.86 -20.07
N ALA A 396 -6.44 -33.35 -19.93
CA ALA A 396 -6.02 -32.11 -20.60
C ALA A 396 -6.01 -32.26 -22.13
N LEU A 397 -5.46 -33.36 -22.66
CA LEU A 397 -5.44 -33.63 -24.10
C LEU A 397 -6.86 -33.72 -24.69
N ALA A 398 -7.78 -34.41 -24.00
CA ALA A 398 -9.16 -34.55 -24.46
C ALA A 398 -9.92 -33.22 -24.60
N ARG A 399 -9.43 -32.14 -23.94
CA ARG A 399 -10.01 -30.80 -24.02
C ARG A 399 -9.29 -29.90 -25.02
N LEU A 400 -7.99 -30.12 -25.25
CA LEU A 400 -7.15 -29.29 -26.11
C LEU A 400 -7.11 -29.77 -27.56
N GLU A 401 -7.24 -31.07 -27.79
CA GLU A 401 -7.25 -31.60 -29.15
C GLU A 401 -8.58 -31.28 -29.84
N PRO A 402 -8.54 -30.77 -31.09
CA PRO A 402 -9.75 -30.58 -31.87
C PRO A 402 -10.43 -31.95 -32.07
N LYS A 403 -11.74 -31.99 -31.80
CA LYS A 403 -12.57 -33.18 -31.97
C LYS A 403 -12.79 -33.52 -33.44
#